data_AF-A0A661M699-F1
#
_entry.id   AF-A0A661M699-F1
#
_cell.length_a   1.000
_cell.length_b   1.000
_cell.length_c   1.000
_cell.angle_alpha   90.00
_cell.angle_beta   90.00
_cell.angle_gamma   90.00
#
_symmetry.space_group_name_H-M   'P 1'
#
loop_
_entity.id
_entity.type
_entity.pdbx_description
1 polymer ?
#
loop_
_entity_poly.entity_id
_entity_poly.type
_entity_poly.pdbx_seq_one_letter_code
_entity_poly.pdbx_strand_id
1 'polypeptide(L)'
;MIWNTFIQRKRKPAGKAGDEIDLMIAKIERFAPGGYRSEREVYYYNYRILRPYLGPLRSLLEALSRKNTPGEDLGAAATTLFPLLKAFYDPRDRLSLEEAVRDEGLKRKMRELFLIFYDRKDVGAADVDAWLALYLREAGSRP
;
A
#
# COMPACT_ATOMS: atom_id res chain seq x y z
N MET A 1 16.02 35.55 13.92
CA MET A 1 16.76 34.63 13.02
C MET A 1 16.01 33.32 12.96
N ILE A 2 15.42 32.95 11.82
CA ILE A 2 15.08 31.55 11.53
C ILE A 2 15.42 31.34 10.07
N TRP A 3 16.44 30.53 9.84
CA TRP A 3 17.04 30.26 8.55
C TRP A 3 16.21 29.25 7.74
N ASN A 4 16.17 29.49 6.44
CA ASN A 4 15.73 28.64 5.35
C ASN A 4 16.03 27.14 5.52
N THR A 5 15.09 26.31 5.08
CA THR A 5 15.43 25.16 4.23
C THR A 5 14.47 25.10 3.03
N PHE A 6 15.06 25.35 1.87
CA PHE A 6 14.49 25.16 0.55
C PHE A 6 14.13 23.69 0.31
N ILE A 7 12.88 23.42 -0.06
CA ILE A 7 12.57 22.47 -1.15
C ILE A 7 11.46 23.08 -2.01
N GLN A 8 11.85 23.96 -2.92
CA GLN A 8 11.03 24.21 -4.11
C GLN A 8 11.08 22.94 -4.98
N ARG A 9 10.15 22.00 -4.75
CA ARG A 9 9.92 20.88 -5.66
C ARG A 9 9.38 21.46 -6.95
N LYS A 10 10.25 21.63 -7.96
CA LYS A 10 9.85 21.85 -9.36
C LYS A 10 8.80 20.79 -9.72
N ARG A 11 7.53 21.21 -9.85
CA ARG A 11 6.47 20.38 -10.45
C ARG A 11 6.85 20.11 -11.90
N LYS A 12 7.43 18.94 -12.18
CA LYS A 12 7.49 18.40 -13.54
C LYS A 12 6.07 18.01 -13.96
N PRO A 13 5.72 18.12 -15.25
CA PRO A 13 4.35 17.87 -15.71
C PRO A 13 4.02 16.41 -15.43
N ALA A 14 3.15 16.19 -14.45
CA ALA A 14 2.50 14.92 -14.30
C ALA A 14 1.60 14.75 -15.54
N GLY A 15 1.80 13.67 -16.31
CA GLY A 15 0.70 13.21 -17.15
C GLY A 15 -0.47 12.78 -16.26
N LYS A 16 -1.65 12.51 -16.85
CA LYS A 16 -2.88 12.12 -16.13
C LYS A 16 -2.66 11.17 -14.94
N ALA A 17 -1.80 10.15 -15.09
CA ALA A 17 -1.51 9.19 -14.02
C ALA A 17 -0.83 9.78 -12.77
N GLY A 18 0.04 10.79 -12.94
CA GLY A 18 0.67 11.48 -11.81
C GLY A 18 -0.33 12.36 -11.05
N ASP A 19 -1.24 13.01 -11.77
CA ASP A 19 -2.32 13.80 -11.17
C ASP A 19 -3.28 12.91 -10.37
N GLU A 20 -3.60 11.72 -10.87
CA GLU A 20 -4.44 10.75 -10.17
C GLU A 20 -3.79 10.22 -8.88
N ILE A 21 -2.49 9.91 -8.90
CA ILE A 21 -1.74 9.52 -7.70
C ILE A 21 -1.76 10.64 -6.66
N ASP A 22 -1.54 11.90 -7.08
CA ASP A 22 -1.57 13.05 -6.16
C ASP A 22 -2.96 13.23 -5.52
N LEU A 23 -4.05 12.98 -6.25
CA LEU A 23 -5.40 12.98 -5.72
C LEU A 23 -5.64 11.86 -4.69
N MET A 24 -5.12 10.65 -4.95
CA MET A 24 -5.21 9.52 -4.01
C MET A 24 -4.42 9.80 -2.73
N ILE A 25 -3.21 10.34 -2.84
CA ILE A 25 -2.40 10.78 -1.69
C ILE A 25 -3.17 11.80 -0.87
N ALA A 26 -3.74 12.82 -1.51
CA ALA A 26 -4.52 13.84 -0.82
C ALA A 26 -5.75 13.27 -0.11
N LYS A 27 -6.40 12.24 -0.65
CA LYS A 27 -7.50 11.53 0.02
C LYS A 27 -7.01 10.75 1.24
N ILE A 28 -5.90 10.03 1.11
CA ILE A 28 -5.30 9.23 2.18
C ILE A 28 -4.88 10.13 3.36
N GLU A 29 -4.18 11.22 3.10
CA GLU A 29 -3.70 12.13 4.15
C GLU A 29 -4.81 12.83 4.94
N ARG A 30 -6.07 12.77 4.49
CA ARG A 30 -7.22 13.27 5.27
C ARG A 30 -7.63 12.33 6.41
N PHE A 31 -7.30 11.05 6.34
CA PHE A 31 -7.71 10.06 7.34
C PHE A 31 -6.55 9.27 7.95
N ALA A 32 -5.42 9.16 7.25
CA ALA A 32 -4.29 8.37 7.71
C ALA A 32 -3.65 9.01 8.95
N PRO A 33 -3.10 8.19 9.87
CA PRO A 33 -2.43 8.70 11.07
C PRO A 33 -1.25 9.62 10.72
N GLY A 34 -1.24 10.83 11.29
CA GLY A 34 -0.21 11.83 11.01
C GLY A 34 1.20 11.39 11.40
N GLY A 35 1.33 10.55 12.43
CA GLY A 35 2.62 10.05 12.93
C GLY A 35 3.41 9.18 11.94
N TYR A 36 2.74 8.67 10.89
CA TYR A 36 3.37 7.80 9.89
C TYR A 36 3.52 8.44 8.50
N ARG A 37 3.40 9.78 8.41
CA ARG A 37 3.45 10.48 7.13
C ARG A 37 4.79 10.29 6.42
N SER A 38 5.89 10.40 7.16
CA SER A 38 7.24 10.24 6.60
C SER A 38 7.44 8.84 6.01
N GLU A 39 6.90 7.82 6.66
CA GLU A 39 6.94 6.43 6.24
C GLU A 39 6.12 6.21 4.97
N ARG A 40 4.91 6.78 4.89
CA ARG A 40 4.12 6.76 3.64
C ARG A 40 4.85 7.45 2.49
N GLU A 41 5.51 8.57 2.76
CA GLU A 41 6.33 9.26 1.76
C GLU A 41 7.50 8.40 1.26
N VAL A 42 8.29 7.84 2.18
CA VAL A 42 9.50 7.06 1.87
C VAL A 42 9.16 5.72 1.22
N TYR A 43 8.20 4.97 1.77
CA TYR A 43 7.92 3.60 1.34
C TYR A 43 6.94 3.50 0.17
N TYR A 44 6.14 4.54 -0.11
CA TYR A 44 5.12 4.48 -1.15
C TYR A 44 5.14 5.71 -2.06
N TYR A 45 4.94 6.92 -1.54
CA TYR A 45 4.63 8.07 -2.41
C TYR A 45 5.79 8.47 -3.31
N ASN A 46 7.04 8.36 -2.84
CA ASN A 46 8.21 8.68 -3.64
C ASN A 46 8.36 7.78 -4.88
N TYR A 47 7.76 6.59 -4.90
CA TYR A 47 7.77 5.71 -6.08
C TYR A 47 6.97 6.26 -7.27
N ARG A 48 6.16 7.32 -7.08
CA ARG A 48 5.45 8.00 -8.18
C ARG A 48 6.38 8.61 -9.23
N ILE A 49 7.67 8.74 -8.95
CA ILE A 49 8.66 9.23 -9.93
C ILE A 49 9.29 8.08 -10.76
N LEU A 50 9.03 6.83 -10.39
CA LEU A 50 9.61 5.64 -11.00
C LEU A 50 8.59 4.97 -11.92
N ARG A 51 8.83 5.04 -13.24
CA ARG A 51 7.90 4.54 -14.26
C ARG A 51 7.40 3.10 -14.03
N PRO A 52 8.25 2.11 -13.68
CA PRO A 52 7.78 0.73 -13.48
C PRO A 52 6.77 0.58 -12.33
N TYR A 53 6.80 1.51 -11.38
CA TYR A 53 5.95 1.47 -10.19
C TYR A 53 4.67 2.29 -10.35
N LEU A 54 4.51 3.11 -11.40
CA LEU A 54 3.35 3.99 -11.55
C LEU A 54 2.03 3.23 -11.54
N GLY A 55 1.92 2.17 -12.35
CA GLY A 55 0.71 1.34 -12.42
C GLY A 55 0.41 0.65 -11.08
N PRO A 56 1.35 -0.16 -10.55
CA PRO A 56 1.16 -0.84 -9.26
C PRO A 56 0.86 0.13 -8.09
N LEU A 57 1.60 1.24 -8.00
CA LEU A 57 1.41 2.25 -6.96
C LEU A 57 0.02 2.87 -7.08
N ARG A 58 -0.42 3.24 -8.28
CA ARG A 58 -1.76 3.79 -8.50
C ARG A 58 -2.84 2.83 -8.02
N SER A 59 -2.80 1.56 -8.41
CA SER A 59 -3.81 0.57 -8.00
C SER A 59 -3.82 0.36 -6.48
N LEU A 60 -2.65 0.30 -5.85
CA LEU A 60 -2.54 0.16 -4.40
C LEU A 60 -3.08 1.39 -3.66
N LEU A 61 -2.68 2.60 -4.08
CA LEU A 61 -3.15 3.84 -3.47
C LEU A 61 -4.63 4.08 -3.72
N GLU A 62 -5.17 3.64 -4.86
CA GLU A 62 -6.60 3.70 -5.12
C GLU A 62 -7.37 2.87 -4.08
N ALA A 63 -6.98 1.61 -3.89
CA ALA A 63 -7.59 0.72 -2.90
C ALA A 63 -7.48 1.30 -1.49
N LEU A 64 -6.30 1.78 -1.10
CA LEU A 64 -6.08 2.43 0.19
C LEU A 64 -6.91 3.72 0.35
N SER A 65 -7.11 4.49 -0.71
CA SER A 65 -7.84 5.76 -0.65
C SER A 65 -9.35 5.61 -0.42
N ARG A 66 -9.90 4.39 -0.57
CA ARG A 66 -11.33 4.11 -0.39
C ARG A 66 -11.80 4.22 1.06
N LYS A 67 -10.88 4.51 2.00
CA LYS A 67 -11.08 4.67 3.44
C LYS A 67 -11.85 3.51 4.04
N ASN A 68 -11.09 2.63 4.69
CA ASN A 68 -11.64 1.56 5.48
C ASN A 68 -12.11 2.09 6.84
N THR A 69 -13.40 1.91 7.15
CA THR A 69 -14.05 2.45 8.36
C THR A 69 -13.84 1.57 9.58
N PRO A 70 -14.01 2.11 10.81
CA PRO A 70 -14.02 1.29 12.03
C PRO A 70 -15.10 0.21 11.94
N GLY A 71 -14.73 -1.05 12.17
CA GLY A 71 -15.62 -2.22 12.06
C GLY A 71 -15.45 -3.06 10.78
N GLU A 72 -14.55 -2.67 9.88
CA GLU A 72 -14.29 -3.43 8.66
C GLU A 72 -13.49 -4.71 8.93
N ASP A 73 -13.89 -5.77 8.22
CA ASP A 73 -13.21 -7.06 8.20
C ASP A 73 -11.80 -6.88 7.61
N LEU A 74 -10.81 -6.84 8.51
CA LEU A 74 -9.42 -6.73 8.12
C LEU A 74 -8.94 -7.88 7.25
N GLY A 75 -9.53 -9.08 7.39
CA GLY A 75 -9.24 -10.21 6.53
C GLY A 75 -9.69 -9.95 5.10
N ALA A 76 -10.91 -9.45 4.90
CA ALA A 76 -11.42 -9.06 3.58
C ALA A 76 -10.63 -7.89 2.97
N ALA A 77 -10.23 -6.92 3.79
CA ALA A 77 -9.32 -5.86 3.36
C ALA A 77 -7.97 -6.45 2.95
N ALA A 78 -7.46 -7.42 3.71
CA ALA A 78 -6.18 -8.05 3.44
C ALA A 78 -6.19 -8.83 2.12
N THR A 79 -7.23 -9.61 1.85
CA THR A 79 -7.36 -10.36 0.58
C THR A 79 -7.46 -9.43 -0.63
N THR A 80 -8.02 -8.23 -0.46
CA THR A 80 -8.07 -7.20 -1.51
C THR A 80 -6.71 -6.51 -1.70
N LEU A 81 -6.05 -6.15 -0.61
CA LEU A 81 -4.82 -5.35 -0.64
C LEU A 81 -3.56 -6.17 -0.96
N PHE A 82 -3.51 -7.43 -0.55
CA PHE A 82 -2.34 -8.27 -0.71
C PHE A 82 -1.84 -8.43 -2.16
N PRO A 83 -2.68 -8.77 -3.16
CA PRO A 83 -2.22 -8.86 -4.54
C PRO A 83 -1.72 -7.52 -5.09
N LEU A 84 -2.30 -6.40 -4.65
CA LEU A 84 -1.85 -5.06 -5.03
C LEU A 84 -0.50 -4.72 -4.40
N LEU A 85 -0.31 -5.12 -3.14
CA LEU A 85 0.95 -4.97 -2.42
C LEU A 85 2.06 -5.81 -3.06
N LYS A 86 1.76 -7.06 -3.43
CA LYS A 86 2.66 -7.93 -4.19
C LYS A 86 3.06 -7.26 -5.50
N ALA A 87 2.10 -6.83 -6.31
CA ALA A 87 2.39 -6.18 -7.60
C ALA A 87 3.24 -4.92 -7.44
N PHE A 88 3.12 -4.21 -6.32
CA PHE A 88 3.93 -3.03 -6.01
C PHE A 88 5.37 -3.38 -5.64
N TYR A 89 5.60 -4.38 -4.77
CA TYR A 89 6.94 -4.78 -4.35
C TYR A 89 7.65 -5.74 -5.31
N ASP A 90 6.89 -6.38 -6.21
CA ASP A 90 7.37 -7.26 -7.25
C ASP A 90 6.80 -6.85 -8.62
N PRO A 91 7.20 -5.67 -9.16
CA PRO A 91 6.68 -5.15 -10.43
C PRO A 91 7.13 -5.96 -11.66
N ARG A 92 8.00 -6.96 -11.46
CA ARG A 92 8.46 -7.90 -12.50
C ARG A 92 7.82 -9.28 -12.37
N ASP A 93 6.87 -9.43 -11.44
CA ASP A 93 6.10 -10.66 -11.19
C ASP A 93 6.98 -11.92 -11.09
N ARG A 94 8.04 -11.81 -10.30
CA ARG A 94 9.02 -12.89 -10.08
C ARG A 94 8.52 -13.95 -9.12
N LEU A 95 7.68 -13.56 -8.16
CA LEU A 95 7.06 -14.49 -7.22
C LEU A 95 5.71 -14.91 -7.78
N SER A 96 5.41 -16.20 -7.75
CA SER A 96 4.03 -16.67 -7.91
C SER A 96 3.15 -16.16 -6.75
N LEU A 97 1.83 -16.32 -6.86
CA LEU A 97 0.93 -15.95 -5.76
C LEU A 97 1.18 -16.83 -4.53
N GLU A 98 1.37 -18.13 -4.75
CA GLU A 98 1.66 -19.14 -3.74
C GLU A 98 2.99 -18.86 -3.03
N GLU A 99 4.01 -18.40 -3.78
CA GLU A 99 5.30 -18.00 -3.22
C GLU A 99 5.17 -16.71 -2.42
N ALA A 100 4.46 -15.71 -2.95
CA ALA A 100 4.23 -14.44 -2.27
C ALA A 100 3.50 -14.60 -0.93
N VAL A 101 2.48 -15.46 -0.87
CA VAL A 101 1.74 -15.77 0.38
C VAL A 101 2.66 -16.36 1.44
N ARG A 102 3.74 -17.05 1.06
CA ARG A 102 4.74 -17.62 1.99
C ARG A 102 5.91 -16.67 2.25
N ASP A 103 6.02 -15.56 1.55
CA ASP A 103 7.13 -14.62 1.68
C ASP A 103 6.99 -13.77 2.96
N GLU A 104 7.89 -13.99 3.91
CA GLU A 104 7.92 -13.29 5.20
C GLU A 104 8.18 -11.78 5.06
N GLY A 105 8.83 -11.36 3.98
CA GLY A 105 9.01 -9.95 3.65
C GLY A 105 7.69 -9.28 3.33
N LEU A 106 6.91 -9.85 2.41
CA LEU A 106 5.60 -9.35 2.01
C LEU A 106 4.58 -9.41 3.14
N LYS A 107 4.57 -10.48 3.96
CA LYS A 107 3.72 -10.53 5.17
C LYS A 107 4.03 -9.41 6.14
N ARG A 108 5.31 -9.10 6.35
CA ARG A 108 5.74 -7.95 7.17
C ARG A 108 5.28 -6.64 6.56
N LYS A 109 5.44 -6.46 5.25
CA LYS A 109 4.94 -5.28 4.52
C LYS A 109 3.42 -5.15 4.61
N MET A 110 2.69 -6.25 4.68
CA MET A 110 1.24 -6.22 4.88
C MET A 110 0.86 -5.64 6.24
N ARG A 111 1.55 -6.06 7.31
CA ARG A 111 1.35 -5.50 8.64
C ARG A 111 1.76 -4.03 8.71
N GLU A 112 2.92 -3.69 8.15
CA GLU A 112 3.38 -2.30 8.07
C GLU A 112 2.36 -1.42 7.33
N LEU A 113 1.75 -1.92 6.25
CA LEU A 113 0.73 -1.20 5.50
C LEU A 113 -0.51 -0.91 6.37
N PHE A 114 -1.01 -1.88 7.14
CA PHE A 114 -2.11 -1.63 8.07
C PHE A 114 -1.75 -0.63 9.18
N LEU A 115 -0.52 -0.69 9.68
CA LEU A 115 -0.03 0.25 10.69
C LEU A 115 0.04 1.68 10.14
N ILE A 116 0.74 1.90 9.03
CA ILE A 116 1.05 3.27 8.57
C ILE A 116 -0.13 3.97 7.88
N PHE A 117 -1.09 3.22 7.32
CA PHE A 117 -2.27 3.79 6.66
C PHE A 117 -3.50 3.84 7.57
N TYR A 118 -3.58 2.99 8.61
CA TYR A 118 -4.78 2.85 9.43
C TYR A 118 -4.54 2.78 10.95
N ASP A 119 -3.30 2.92 11.43
CA ASP A 119 -2.89 2.80 12.85
C ASP A 119 -3.30 1.48 13.52
N ARG A 120 -3.41 0.40 12.73
CA ARG A 120 -3.80 -0.93 13.23
C ARG A 120 -2.61 -1.68 13.82
N LYS A 121 -2.29 -1.37 15.07
CA LYS A 121 -1.23 -2.02 15.88
C LYS A 121 -1.60 -3.42 16.38
N ASP A 122 -2.88 -3.76 16.28
CA ASP A 122 -3.47 -5.03 16.70
C ASP A 122 -3.27 -6.16 15.68
N VAL A 123 -2.79 -5.85 14.47
CA VAL A 123 -2.54 -6.86 13.43
C VAL A 123 -1.23 -7.60 13.70
N GLY A 124 -1.36 -8.83 14.18
CA GLY A 124 -0.26 -9.75 14.41
C GLY A 124 0.20 -10.50 13.15
N ALA A 125 1.30 -11.25 13.29
CA ALA A 125 1.76 -12.14 12.23
C ALA A 125 0.75 -13.26 11.95
N ALA A 126 0.20 -13.85 13.02
CA ALA A 126 -0.78 -14.94 12.92
C ALA A 126 -2.07 -14.52 12.20
N ASP A 127 -2.50 -13.27 12.35
CA ASP A 127 -3.67 -12.74 11.64
C ASP A 127 -3.43 -12.71 10.14
N VAL A 128 -2.27 -12.16 9.72
CA VAL A 128 -1.89 -12.12 8.31
C VAL A 128 -1.72 -13.53 7.74
N ASP A 129 -1.09 -14.44 8.47
CA ASP A 129 -0.98 -15.84 8.05
C ASP A 129 -2.36 -16.47 7.82
N ALA A 130 -3.29 -16.26 8.75
CA ALA A 130 -4.65 -16.79 8.64
C ALA A 130 -5.40 -16.20 7.43
N TRP A 131 -5.33 -14.89 7.22
CA TRP A 131 -6.00 -14.23 6.10
C TRP A 131 -5.44 -14.65 4.74
N LEU A 132 -4.11 -14.77 4.63
CA LEU A 132 -3.49 -15.16 3.37
C LEU A 132 -3.68 -16.66 3.07
N ALA A 133 -3.77 -17.50 4.09
CA ALA A 133 -4.17 -18.89 3.92
C ALA A 133 -5.60 -19.03 3.39
N LEU A 134 -6.54 -18.22 3.91
CA LEU A 134 -7.92 -18.16 3.40
C LEU A 134 -7.96 -17.66 1.96
N TYR A 135 -7.24 -16.57 1.67
CA TYR A 135 -7.11 -16.02 0.32
C TYR A 135 -6.62 -17.07 -0.68
N LEU A 136 -5.56 -17.82 -0.33
CA LEU A 136 -5.01 -18.85 -1.23
C LEU A 136 -6.01 -19.99 -1.49
N ARG A 137 -6.77 -20.38 -0.46
CA ARG A 137 -7.82 -21.41 -0.58
C ARG A 137 -8.95 -20.95 -1.50
N GLU A 138 -9.35 -19.69 -1.40
CA GLU A 138 -10.40 -19.10 -2.25
C GLU A 138 -9.93 -18.86 -3.68
N ALA A 139 -8.68 -18.44 -3.88
CA ALA A 139 -8.08 -18.24 -5.20
C ALA A 139 -7.98 -19.56 -5.99
N GLY A 140 -7.66 -20.67 -5.32
CA GLY A 140 -7.64 -22.00 -5.93
C GLY A 140 -9.02 -22.64 -6.17
N SER A 141 -10.11 -22.02 -5.68
CA SER A 141 -11.48 -22.51 -5.83
C SER A 141 -12.28 -21.82 -6.94
N ARG A 142 -11.69 -20.84 -7.63
CA ARG A 142 -12.33 -20.19 -8.79
C ARG A 142 -12.08 -21.05 -10.04
N PRO A 143 -13.13 -21.56 -10.71
CA PRO A 143 -13.02 -22.38 -11.92
C PRO A 143 -12.48 -21.59 -13.11
#